data_AF-A0A953B2C0-F1
#
_entry.id   AF-A0A953B2C0-F1
#
_cell.length_a   1.000
_cell.length_b   1.000
_cell.length_c   1.000
_cell.angle_alpha   90.00
_cell.angle_beta   90.00
_cell.angle_gamma   90.00
#
_symmetry.space_group_name_H-M   'P 1'
#
loop_
_entity.id
_entity.type
_entity.pdbx_description
1 polymer ?
#
loop_
_entity_poly.entity_id
_entity_poly.type
_entity_poly.pdbx_seq_one_letter_code
_entity_poly.pdbx_strand_id
1 'polypeptide(L)'
;MSDAAACRVWRIAGPIILSNVSVPLLGAVDTAVIGHLADPAYLGGVAVGAMIFNFLYWGFGFLRMGTTGFVAQAAGAGDAAEVRAILGRALLVATALALALIAPQRPIGRGAAGK
;
A
#
# COMPACT_ATOMS: atom_id res chain seq x y z
N MET A 1 35.12 -0.71 19.38
CA MET A 1 33.79 -1.15 19.87
C MET A 1 32.61 -0.40 19.23
N SER A 2 32.81 0.81 18.66
CA SER A 2 31.75 1.57 17.96
C SER A 2 31.36 1.00 16.58
N ASP A 3 32.33 0.55 15.76
CA ASP A 3 32.07 0.12 14.37
C ASP A 3 31.21 -1.14 14.24
N ALA A 4 31.35 -2.08 15.18
CA ALA A 4 30.55 -3.31 15.19
C ALA A 4 29.08 -3.04 15.55
N ALA A 5 28.81 -2.00 16.35
CA ALA A 5 27.45 -1.56 16.67
C ALA A 5 26.82 -0.85 15.47
N ALA A 6 27.56 0.03 14.78
CA ALA A 6 27.10 0.70 13.57
C ALA A 6 26.72 -0.29 12.47
N CYS A 7 27.57 -1.29 12.18
CA CYS A 7 27.27 -2.31 11.18
C CYS A 7 26.04 -3.18 11.54
N ARG A 8 25.83 -3.45 12.84
CA ARG A 8 24.65 -4.18 13.33
C ARG A 8 23.37 -3.35 13.19
N VAL A 9 23.42 -2.06 13.49
CA VAL A 9 22.30 -1.13 13.32
C VAL A 9 21.95 -1.01 11.83
N TRP A 10 22.94 -0.82 10.95
CA TRP A 10 22.72 -0.75 9.50
C TRP A 10 22.10 -2.02 8.91
N ARG A 11 22.43 -3.20 9.43
CA ARG A 11 21.85 -4.48 8.96
C ARG A 11 20.35 -4.59 9.23
N ILE A 12 19.84 -3.91 10.25
CA ILE A 12 18.40 -3.88 10.59
C ILE A 12 17.74 -2.65 9.97
N ALA A 13 18.39 -1.49 10.07
CA ALA A 13 17.88 -0.23 9.56
C ALA A 13 17.80 -0.20 8.03
N GLY A 14 18.78 -0.76 7.31
CA GLY A 14 18.82 -0.75 5.85
C GLY A 14 17.57 -1.34 5.18
N PRO A 15 17.16 -2.59 5.50
CA PRO A 15 15.93 -3.19 4.97
C PRO A 15 14.68 -2.41 5.36
N ILE A 16 14.63 -1.86 6.58
CA ILE A 16 13.49 -1.07 7.07
C ILE A 16 13.39 0.25 6.30
N ILE A 17 14.50 0.97 6.12
CA ILE A 17 14.55 2.21 5.36
C ILE A 17 14.14 1.96 3.91
N LEU A 18 14.67 0.91 3.28
CA LEU A 18 14.31 0.54 1.91
C LEU A 18 12.82 0.21 1.78
N SER A 19 12.24 -0.49 2.75
CA SER A 19 10.80 -0.81 2.77
C SER A 19 9.93 0.44 2.93
N ASN A 20 10.41 1.45 3.66
CA ASN A 20 9.67 2.69 3.93
C ASN A 20 9.88 3.77 2.86
N VAL A 21 10.91 3.66 2.01
CA VAL A 21 11.20 4.58 0.90
C VAL A 21 10.07 4.65 -0.14
N SER A 22 9.24 3.60 -0.23
CA SER A 22 8.09 3.57 -1.13
C SER A 22 7.09 4.70 -0.88
N VAL A 23 6.92 5.15 0.37
CA VAL A 23 5.95 6.20 0.72
C VAL A 23 6.33 7.56 0.13
N PRO A 24 7.55 8.10 0.39
CA PRO A 24 7.96 9.38 -0.20
C PRO A 24 8.14 9.31 -1.73
N LEU A 25 8.56 8.16 -2.28
CA LEU A 25 8.64 8.00 -3.74
C LEU A 25 7.26 8.11 -4.41
N LEU A 26 6.23 7.48 -3.81
CA LEU A 26 4.87 7.58 -4.33
C LEU A 26 4.40 9.04 -4.34
N GLY A 27 4.63 9.79 -3.25
CA GLY A 27 4.28 11.22 -3.19
C GLY A 27 5.06 12.10 -4.18
N ALA A 28 6.32 11.78 -4.46
CA ALA A 28 7.10 12.46 -5.49
C ALA A 28 6.53 12.20 -6.90
N VAL A 29 6.11 10.97 -7.19
CA VAL A 29 5.44 10.60 -8.45
C VAL A 29 4.09 11.31 -8.57
N ASP A 30 3.28 11.34 -7.51
CA ASP A 30 1.98 12.05 -7.51
C ASP A 30 2.16 13.53 -7.85
N THR A 31 3.16 14.17 -7.23
CA THR A 31 3.49 15.58 -7.48
C THR A 31 4.00 15.82 -8.89
N ALA A 32 4.86 14.94 -9.42
CA ALA A 32 5.40 15.05 -10.76
C ALA A 32 4.33 14.84 -11.84
N VAL A 33 3.43 13.87 -11.64
CA VAL A 33 2.30 13.61 -12.56
C VAL A 33 1.37 14.82 -12.58
N ILE A 34 0.98 15.33 -11.40
CA ILE A 34 0.08 16.48 -11.27
C ILE A 34 0.71 17.77 -11.83
N GLY A 35 2.02 17.99 -11.63
CA GLY A 35 2.74 19.17 -12.09
C GLY A 35 2.81 19.34 -13.61
N HIS A 36 2.52 18.28 -14.38
CA HIS A 36 2.47 18.33 -15.84
C HIS A 36 1.08 18.66 -16.43
N LEU A 37 0.03 18.78 -15.61
CA LEU A 37 -1.31 19.14 -16.12
C LEU A 37 -1.47 20.66 -16.25
N ALA A 38 -1.75 21.13 -17.46
CA ALA A 38 -1.80 22.55 -17.82
C ALA A 38 -3.10 23.28 -17.40
N ASP A 39 -4.20 22.54 -17.16
CA ASP A 39 -5.51 23.13 -16.84
C ASP A 39 -5.91 22.85 -15.37
N PRO A 40 -6.26 23.90 -14.57
CA PRO A 40 -6.73 23.78 -13.19
C PRO A 40 -7.90 22.80 -12.98
N ALA A 41 -8.73 22.57 -14.00
CA ALA A 41 -9.85 21.63 -13.90
C ALA A 41 -9.39 20.16 -13.71
N TYR A 42 -8.31 19.76 -14.38
CA TYR A 42 -7.76 18.41 -14.19
C TYR A 42 -7.08 18.25 -12.84
N LEU A 43 -6.45 19.31 -12.33
CA LEU A 43 -5.90 19.37 -10.97
C LEU A 43 -6.98 19.07 -9.92
N GLY A 44 -8.16 19.67 -10.06
CA GLY A 44 -9.31 19.40 -9.18
C GLY A 44 -9.78 17.94 -9.24
N GLY A 45 -9.89 17.37 -10.45
CA GLY A 45 -10.27 15.97 -10.64
C GLY A 45 -9.26 14.99 -10.03
N VAL A 46 -7.96 15.22 -10.25
CA VAL A 46 -6.90 14.39 -9.67
C VAL A 46 -6.84 14.54 -8.15
N ALA A 47 -7.04 15.74 -7.60
CA ALA A 47 -7.08 15.95 -6.15
C ALA A 47 -8.21 15.16 -5.47
N VAL A 48 -9.41 15.16 -6.06
CA VAL A 48 -10.54 14.36 -5.56
C VAL A 48 -10.26 12.86 -5.69
N GLY A 49 -9.69 12.43 -6.82
CA GLY A 49 -9.27 11.04 -7.03
C GLY A 49 -8.24 10.58 -6.00
N ALA A 50 -7.21 11.40 -5.75
CA ALA A 50 -6.18 11.15 -4.75
C ALA A 50 -6.75 11.11 -3.33
N MET A 51 -7.71 11.98 -2.99
CA MET A 51 -8.39 11.97 -1.69
C MET A 51 -9.19 10.67 -1.48
N ILE A 52 -9.95 10.23 -2.48
CA ILE A 52 -10.70 8.96 -2.43
C ILE A 52 -9.73 7.79 -2.32
N PHE A 53 -8.66 7.77 -3.13
CA PHE A 53 -7.65 6.74 -3.08
C PHE A 53 -6.96 6.67 -1.71
N ASN A 54 -6.59 7.81 -1.15
CA ASN A 54 -5.96 7.89 0.17
C ASN A 54 -6.90 7.38 1.27
N PHE A 55 -8.18 7.77 1.22
CA PHE A 55 -9.19 7.26 2.15
C PHE A 55 -9.36 5.74 2.06
N LEU A 56 -9.44 5.19 0.84
CA LEU A 56 -9.51 3.74 0.63
C LEU A 56 -8.23 3.04 1.09
N TYR A 57 -7.05 3.54 0.72
CA TYR A 57 -5.75 2.98 1.08
C TYR A 57 -5.57 2.93 2.60
N TRP A 58 -5.88 4.03 3.29
CA TRP A 58 -5.81 4.09 4.75
C TRP A 58 -6.90 3.24 5.41
N GLY A 59 -8.10 3.21 4.81
CA GLY A 59 -9.19 2.32 5.18
C GLY A 59 -8.73 0.86 5.20
N PHE A 60 -8.21 0.34 4.08
CA PHE A 60 -7.66 -1.03 4.02
C PHE A 60 -6.40 -1.25 4.88
N GLY A 61 -5.82 -0.20 5.46
CA GLY A 61 -4.79 -0.29 6.49
C GLY A 61 -5.21 -1.14 7.70
N PHE A 62 -6.52 -1.24 7.99
CA PHE A 62 -7.04 -2.14 9.04
C PHE A 62 -6.67 -3.61 8.76
N LEU A 63 -6.62 -4.00 7.48
CA LEU A 63 -6.35 -5.39 7.07
C LEU A 63 -4.92 -5.79 7.44
N ARG A 64 -3.98 -4.85 7.32
CA ARG A 64 -2.59 -5.01 7.80
C ARG A 64 -2.55 -5.16 9.32
N MET A 65 -3.22 -4.28 10.06
CA MET A 65 -3.20 -4.31 11.52
C MET A 65 -3.90 -5.56 12.08
N GLY A 66 -5.01 -5.99 11.46
CA GLY A 66 -5.77 -7.18 11.83
C GLY A 66 -5.03 -8.49 11.55
N THR A 67 -4.37 -8.62 10.39
CA THR A 67 -3.57 -9.81 10.06
C THR A 67 -2.33 -9.96 10.94
N THR A 68 -1.71 -8.85 11.35
CA THR A 68 -0.54 -8.87 12.25
C THR A 68 -0.87 -9.49 13.61
N GLY A 69 -2.09 -9.25 14.14
CA GLY A 69 -2.55 -9.87 15.40
C GLY A 69 -2.64 -11.39 15.31
N PHE A 70 -3.24 -11.93 14.24
CA PHE A 70 -3.33 -13.38 14.02
C PHE A 70 -1.95 -14.01 13.81
N VAL A 71 -1.06 -13.36 13.04
CA VAL A 71 0.32 -13.84 12.86
C VAL A 71 1.07 -13.85 14.19
N ALA A 72 0.92 -12.83 15.03
CA ALA A 72 1.56 -12.78 16.35
C ALA A 72 1.08 -13.90 17.27
N GLN A 73 -0.23 -14.22 17.24
CA GLN A 73 -0.79 -15.34 18.01
C GLN A 73 -0.25 -16.69 17.54
N ALA A 74 -0.27 -16.96 16.23
CA ALA A 74 0.23 -18.22 15.67
C ALA A 74 1.75 -18.38 15.87
N ALA A 75 2.51 -17.29 15.71
CA ALA A 75 3.95 -17.28 15.98
C ALA A 75 4.26 -17.52 17.47
N GLY A 76 3.49 -16.91 18.38
CA GLY A 76 3.62 -17.12 19.82
C GLY A 76 3.29 -18.55 20.26
N ALA A 77 2.41 -19.24 19.53
CA ALA A 77 2.09 -20.66 19.73
C ALA A 77 3.08 -21.64 19.08
N GLY A 78 4.07 -21.15 18.32
CA GLY A 78 5.04 -21.98 17.60
C GLY A 78 4.48 -22.67 16.34
N ASP A 79 3.30 -22.29 15.87
CA ASP A 79 2.64 -22.90 14.71
C ASP A 79 3.06 -22.21 13.40
N ALA A 80 4.18 -22.67 12.84
CA ALA A 80 4.67 -22.18 11.56
C ALA A 80 3.76 -22.53 10.37
N ALA A 81 2.91 -23.56 10.49
CA ALA A 81 1.95 -23.90 9.44
C ALA A 81 0.83 -22.86 9.38
N GLU A 82 0.28 -22.47 10.52
CA GLU A 82 -0.78 -21.46 10.60
C GLU A 82 -0.28 -20.07 10.19
N VAL A 83 0.96 -19.70 10.52
CA VAL A 83 1.56 -18.43 10.04
C VAL A 83 1.56 -18.37 8.50
N ARG A 84 1.92 -19.47 7.81
CA ARG A 84 1.89 -19.54 6.34
C ARG A 84 0.46 -19.54 5.80
N ALA A 85 -0.48 -20.20 6.49
CA ALA A 85 -1.89 -20.19 6.11
C ALA A 85 -2.48 -18.78 6.21
N ILE A 86 -2.17 -18.03 7.28
CA ILE A 86 -2.58 -16.64 7.46
C ILE A 86 -2.02 -15.77 6.33
N LEU A 87 -0.75 -15.93 5.96
CA LEU A 87 -0.16 -15.22 4.83
C LEU A 87 -0.91 -15.49 3.51
N GLY A 88 -1.19 -16.77 3.22
CA GLY A 88 -1.95 -17.16 2.02
C GLY A 88 -3.35 -16.54 1.98
N ARG A 89 -4.09 -16.62 3.10
CA ARG A 89 -5.42 -16.00 3.24
C ARG A 89 -5.35 -14.48 3.06
N ALA A 90 -4.37 -13.82 3.68
CA ALA A 90 -4.18 -12.38 3.57
C ALA A 90 -3.88 -11.94 2.13
N LEU A 91 -3.02 -12.66 1.41
CA LEU A 91 -2.72 -12.38 0.00
C LEU A 91 -3.94 -12.59 -0.91
N LEU A 92 -4.73 -13.65 -0.69
CA LEU A 92 -5.96 -13.90 -1.43
C LEU A 92 -6.97 -12.76 -1.23
N VAL A 93 -7.21 -12.36 0.01
CA VAL A 93 -8.15 -11.28 0.34
C VAL A 93 -7.66 -9.95 -0.24
N ALA A 94 -6.38 -9.61 -0.07
CA ALA A 94 -5.80 -8.38 -0.62
C ALA A 94 -5.92 -8.32 -2.15
N THR A 95 -5.62 -9.44 -2.84
CA THR A 95 -5.73 -9.51 -4.30
C THR A 95 -7.18 -9.43 -4.77
N ALA A 96 -8.11 -10.11 -4.09
CA ALA A 96 -9.53 -10.06 -4.42
C ALA A 96 -10.11 -8.65 -4.25
N LEU A 97 -9.76 -7.96 -3.16
CA LEU A 97 -10.17 -6.56 -2.93
C LEU A 97 -9.56 -5.62 -3.97
N ALA A 98 -8.28 -5.77 -4.29
CA ALA A 98 -7.63 -4.97 -5.33
C ALA A 98 -8.31 -5.14 -6.70
N LEU A 99 -8.62 -6.38 -7.09
CA LEU A 99 -9.34 -6.67 -8.33
C LEU A 99 -10.76 -6.11 -8.31
N ALA A 100 -11.47 -6.20 -7.18
CA ALA A 100 -12.81 -5.65 -7.02
C ALA A 100 -12.84 -4.12 -7.16
N LEU A 101 -11.80 -3.42 -6.69
CA LEU A 101 -11.66 -1.96 -6.86
C LEU A 101 -11.28 -1.56 -8.30
N ILE A 102 -10.45 -2.35 -8.97
CA ILE A 102 -9.95 -2.05 -10.33
C ILE A 102 -10.99 -2.42 -11.40
N ALA A 103 -11.73 -3.52 -11.23
CA ALA A 103 -12.72 -4.00 -12.20
C ALA A 103 -13.72 -2.92 -12.68
N PRO A 104 -14.32 -2.08 -11.81
CA PRO A 104 -15.26 -1.03 -12.23
C PRO A 104 -14.60 0.16 -12.95
N GLN A 105 -13.27 0.30 -12.97
CA GLN A 105 -12.63 1.41 -13.72
C GLN A 105 -12.93 1.34 -15.23
N ARG A 106 -13.03 0.13 -15.81
CA ARG A 106 -13.32 -0.07 -17.25
C ARG A 106 -14.71 0.42 -17.67
N PRO A 107 -15.82 0.09 -16.96
CA PRO A 107 -17.13 0.63 -17.30
C PRO A 107 -17.25 2.13 -17.01
N ILE A 108 -16.61 2.64 -15.94
CA ILE A 108 -16.65 4.08 -15.61
C ILE A 108 -15.95 4.92 -16.68
N GLY A 109 -14.78 4.49 -17.18
CA GLY A 109 -14.08 5.18 -18.26
C GLY A 109 -14.84 5.19 -19.58
N ARG A 110 -15.60 4.13 -19.88
CA ARG A 110 -16.47 4.08 -21.06
C ARG A 110 -17.73 4.94 -20.93
N GLY A 111 -18.30 5.06 -19.72
CA GLY A 111 -19.42 5.96 -19.46
C GLY A 111 -19.05 7.44 -19.57
N ALA A 112 -17.79 7.80 -19.27
CA ALA A 112 -17.28 9.17 -19.41
C ALA A 112 -16.93 9.55 -20.86
N ALA A 113 -16.55 8.59 -21.71
CA ALA A 113 -16.25 8.80 -23.14
C ALA A 113 -17.48 8.72 -24.06
N GLY A 114 -18.68 8.52 -23.49
CA GLY A 114 -19.96 8.39 -24.20
C GLY A 114 -20.74 9.70 -24.37
N LYS A 115 -20.09 10.86 -24.20
CA LYS A 115 -20.61 12.17 -24.60
C LYS A 115 -19.68 12.82 -25.61
#